data_AF-A0A2W4LSN5-F1
#
_entry.id   AF-A0A2W4LSN5-F1
#
_cell.length_a   1.000
_cell.length_b   1.000
_cell.length_c   1.000
_cell.angle_alpha   90.00
_cell.angle_beta   90.00
_cell.angle_gamma   90.00
#
_symmetry.space_group_name_H-M   'P 1'
#
loop_
_entity.id
_entity.type
_entity.pdbx_description
1 polymer ?
#
loop_
_entity_poly.entity_id
_entity_poly.type
_entity_poly.pdbx_seq_one_letter_code
_entity_poly.pdbx_strand_id
1 'polypeptide(L)'
;MDAVSAVQRPRIGQNPVWAELVQLVPIVSLAFPFIVAGSADLERAGRASLVAALLTVPVVGLVLARGHLLNPILVGTGLWLWLVAAAFRVPLPTLAEWLGQTQAFSLFLLVLIVGFLSTISSPYGYIGCRSPDARWIRRASLGLLGLSGLAVLWAWWFRHDLRLGGGLPFIVLNVARRVACRRHTR
;
A
#
# COMPACT_ATOMS: atom_id res chain seq x y z
N MET A 1 -30.57 -29.98 9.63
CA MET A 1 -30.15 -28.58 9.39
C MET A 1 -28.68 -28.59 8.99
N ASP A 2 -28.37 -29.13 7.81
CA ASP A 2 -27.00 -29.34 7.33
C ASP A 2 -26.60 -28.25 6.32
N ALA A 3 -26.64 -27.00 6.79
CA ALA A 3 -26.17 -25.84 6.04
C ALA A 3 -24.89 -25.27 6.66
N VAL A 4 -23.95 -26.14 7.06
CA VAL A 4 -22.62 -25.72 7.50
C VAL A 4 -21.72 -25.71 6.27
N SER A 5 -21.72 -24.54 5.62
CA SER A 5 -20.58 -23.94 4.92
C SER A 5 -19.71 -24.90 4.12
N ALA A 6 -20.04 -25.01 2.83
CA ALA A 6 -19.02 -25.24 1.81
C ALA A 6 -17.97 -24.13 1.95
N VAL A 7 -16.93 -24.39 2.75
CA VAL A 7 -15.73 -23.57 2.82
C VAL A 7 -15.14 -23.62 1.43
N GLN A 8 -15.47 -22.61 0.61
CA GLN A 8 -14.87 -22.37 -0.68
C GLN A 8 -13.37 -22.39 -0.45
N ARG A 9 -12.71 -23.50 -0.81
CA ARG A 9 -11.25 -23.57 -0.79
C ARG A 9 -10.79 -22.38 -1.62
N PRO A 10 -10.01 -21.46 -1.04
CA PRO A 10 -9.64 -20.23 -1.72
C PRO A 10 -9.05 -20.61 -3.07
N ARG A 11 -9.64 -20.09 -4.16
CA ARG A 11 -9.11 -20.31 -5.52
C ARG A 11 -7.63 -19.98 -5.45
N ILE A 12 -6.81 -20.95 -5.81
CA ILE A 12 -5.36 -20.86 -5.72
C ILE A 12 -4.94 -19.60 -6.48
N GLY A 13 -4.42 -18.60 -5.75
CA GLY A 13 -3.68 -17.49 -6.35
C GLY A 13 -3.97 -16.09 -5.83
N GLN A 14 -5.19 -15.79 -5.40
CA GLN A 14 -5.58 -14.42 -5.06
C GLN A 14 -6.25 -14.29 -3.69
N ASN A 15 -5.97 -13.17 -3.03
CA ASN A 15 -6.77 -12.74 -1.89
C ASN A 15 -8.22 -12.46 -2.34
N PRO A 16 -9.21 -12.74 -1.48
CA PRO A 16 -10.56 -12.27 -1.71
C PRO A 16 -10.60 -10.74 -1.70
N VAL A 17 -11.55 -10.17 -2.45
CA VAL A 17 -11.65 -8.71 -2.63
C VAL A 17 -11.74 -7.97 -1.30
N TRP A 18 -12.49 -8.50 -0.34
CA TRP A 18 -12.65 -7.88 0.97
C TRP A 18 -11.32 -7.75 1.72
N ALA A 19 -10.39 -8.69 1.56
CA ALA A 19 -9.09 -8.64 2.23
C ALA A 19 -8.18 -7.55 1.64
N GLU A 20 -8.34 -7.24 0.35
CA GLU A 20 -7.69 -6.07 -0.26
C GLU A 20 -8.33 -4.77 0.20
N LEU A 21 -9.66 -4.71 0.29
CA LEU A 21 -10.40 -3.52 0.73
C LEU A 21 -10.12 -3.17 2.19
N VAL A 22 -10.05 -4.16 3.08
CA VAL A 22 -9.69 -3.97 4.49
C VAL A 22 -8.31 -3.35 4.64
N GLN A 23 -7.35 -3.70 3.76
CA GLN A 23 -6.01 -3.10 3.78
C GLN A 23 -5.98 -1.64 3.32
N LEU A 24 -7.04 -1.14 2.67
CA LEU A 24 -7.17 0.28 2.32
C LEU A 24 -7.70 1.14 3.47
N VAL A 25 -8.27 0.54 4.51
CA VAL A 25 -8.87 1.27 5.64
C VAL A 25 -7.91 2.31 6.25
N PRO A 26 -6.63 2.00 6.57
CA PRO A 26 -5.70 2.99 7.09
C PRO A 26 -5.54 4.21 6.18
N ILE A 27 -5.46 3.98 4.87
CA ILE A 27 -5.23 5.01 3.85
C ILE A 27 -6.47 5.88 3.70
N VAL A 28 -7.65 5.27 3.64
CA VAL A 28 -8.92 5.99 3.56
C VAL A 28 -9.16 6.81 4.82
N SER A 29 -8.82 6.28 6.01
CA SER A 29 -8.89 7.03 7.27
C SER A 29 -8.00 8.27 7.28
N LEU A 30 -6.82 8.21 6.65
CA LEU A 30 -5.98 9.40 6.45
C LEU A 30 -6.59 10.36 5.42
N ALA A 31 -7.00 9.85 4.26
CA ALA A 31 -7.44 10.68 3.14
C ALA A 31 -8.79 11.38 3.38
N PHE A 32 -9.71 10.73 4.10
CA PHE A 32 -11.08 11.17 4.27
C PHE A 32 -11.20 12.58 4.88
N PRO A 33 -10.51 12.93 5.98
CA PRO A 33 -10.53 14.28 6.53
C PRO A 33 -10.09 15.37 5.54
N PHE A 34 -9.08 15.10 4.71
CA PHE A 34 -8.61 16.07 3.71
C PHE A 34 -9.58 16.24 2.55
N ILE A 35 -10.23 15.16 2.13
CA ILE A 35 -11.25 15.18 1.08
C ILE A 35 -12.46 16.00 1.55
N VAL A 36 -12.91 15.79 2.78
CA VAL A 36 -14.07 16.49 3.36
C VAL A 36 -13.75 17.96 3.67
N ALA A 37 -12.57 18.25 4.22
CA ALA A 37 -12.18 19.61 4.59
C ALA A 37 -11.78 20.48 3.40
N GLY A 38 -11.37 19.89 2.27
CA GLY A 38 -10.90 20.62 1.09
C GLY A 38 -9.54 21.31 1.25
N SER A 39 -8.89 21.19 2.42
CA SER A 39 -7.58 21.80 2.72
C SER A 39 -6.66 20.84 3.48
N ALA A 40 -5.36 20.90 3.18
CA ALA A 40 -4.32 20.15 3.89
C ALA A 40 -3.85 20.93 5.12
N ASP A 41 -4.57 20.79 6.23
CA ASP A 41 -4.14 21.30 7.54
C ASP A 41 -3.14 20.32 8.18
N LEU A 42 -1.91 20.78 8.42
CA LEU A 42 -0.81 19.99 8.96
C LEU A 42 -1.08 19.49 10.39
N GLU A 43 -1.80 20.25 11.23
CA GLU A 43 -2.09 19.79 12.59
C GLU A 43 -3.10 18.64 12.58
N ARG A 44 -4.14 18.75 11.74
CA ARG A 44 -5.09 17.66 11.48
C ARG A 44 -4.40 16.48 10.83
N ALA A 45 -3.41 16.72 9.96
CA ALA A 45 -2.60 15.68 9.33
C ALA A 45 -1.88 14.83 10.38
N GLY A 46 -1.31 15.43 11.42
CA GLY A 46 -0.61 14.69 12.48
C GLY A 46 -1.51 13.71 13.23
N ARG A 47 -2.71 14.15 13.66
CA ARG A 47 -3.68 13.27 14.37
C ARG A 47 -4.25 12.19 13.44
N ALA A 48 -4.65 12.55 12.22
CA ALA A 48 -5.17 11.61 11.24
C ALA A 48 -4.13 10.55 10.85
N SER A 49 -2.86 10.95 10.71
CA SER A 49 -1.74 10.04 10.40
C SER A 49 -1.50 9.04 11.53
N LEU A 50 -1.57 9.45 12.79
CA LEU A 50 -1.43 8.52 13.90
C LEU A 50 -2.56 7.49 13.93
N VAL A 51 -3.82 7.94 13.76
CA VAL A 51 -4.97 7.02 13.73
C VAL A 51 -4.83 6.03 12.57
N ALA A 52 -4.47 6.53 11.39
CA ALA A 52 -4.22 5.69 10.22
C ALA A 52 -3.09 4.69 10.46
N ALA A 53 -1.95 5.11 11.02
CA ALA A 53 -0.82 4.25 11.35
C ALA A 53 -1.21 3.17 12.36
N LEU A 54 -1.93 3.53 13.44
CA LEU A 54 -2.41 2.56 14.42
C LEU A 54 -3.36 1.54 13.81
N LEU A 55 -4.23 1.95 12.88
CA LEU A 55 -5.13 1.06 12.16
C LEU A 55 -4.40 0.04 11.28
N THR A 56 -3.14 0.27 10.89
CA THR A 56 -2.39 -0.75 10.12
C THR A 56 -2.20 -2.03 10.93
N VAL A 57 -2.05 -1.94 12.25
CA VAL A 57 -1.79 -3.10 13.13
C VAL A 57 -2.96 -4.10 13.14
N PRO A 58 -4.20 -3.72 13.52
CA PRO A 58 -5.33 -4.65 13.52
C PRO A 58 -5.69 -5.11 12.11
N VAL A 59 -5.50 -4.27 11.09
CA VAL A 59 -5.75 -4.63 9.68
C VAL A 59 -4.76 -5.70 9.21
N VAL A 60 -3.46 -5.52 9.44
CA VAL A 60 -2.44 -6.52 9.14
C VAL A 60 -2.70 -7.80 9.93
N GLY A 61 -2.98 -7.67 11.23
CA GLY A 61 -3.31 -8.81 12.10
C GLY A 61 -4.49 -9.61 11.58
N LEU A 62 -5.59 -8.95 11.19
CA LEU A 62 -6.79 -9.60 10.64
C LEU A 62 -6.50 -10.33 9.33
N VAL A 63 -5.76 -9.71 8.40
CA VAL A 63 -5.44 -10.31 7.10
C VAL A 63 -4.55 -11.56 7.29
N LEU A 64 -3.53 -11.47 8.15
CA LEU A 64 -2.64 -12.59 8.46
C LEU A 64 -3.36 -13.70 9.23
N ALA A 65 -4.19 -13.36 10.22
CA ALA A 65 -4.98 -14.33 10.99
C ALA A 65 -5.97 -15.13 10.13
N ARG A 66 -6.39 -14.57 8.99
CA ARG A 66 -7.24 -15.25 7.99
C ARG A 66 -6.44 -15.98 6.90
N GLY A 67 -5.11 -16.05 7.03
CA GLY A 67 -4.23 -16.74 6.08
C GLY A 67 -4.16 -16.06 4.71
N HIS A 68 -4.44 -14.76 4.63
CA HIS A 68 -4.34 -13.97 3.41
C HIS A 68 -2.97 -13.29 3.29
N LEU A 69 -2.58 -12.94 2.08
CA LEU A 69 -1.32 -12.25 1.82
C LEU A 69 -1.46 -10.74 2.07
N LEU A 70 -0.41 -10.11 2.56
CA LEU A 70 -0.37 -8.65 2.60
C LEU A 70 -0.05 -8.12 1.20
N ASN A 71 -0.71 -7.04 0.81
CA ASN A 71 -0.40 -6.31 -0.40
C ASN A 71 0.84 -5.44 -0.16
N PRO A 72 1.99 -5.71 -0.80
CA PRO A 72 3.23 -4.99 -0.50
C PRO A 72 3.15 -3.46 -0.75
N ILE A 73 2.30 -3.01 -1.68
CA ILE A 73 2.04 -1.57 -1.89
C ILE A 73 1.39 -0.96 -0.64
N LEU A 74 0.44 -1.67 -0.02
CA LEU A 74 -0.24 -1.22 1.19
C LEU A 74 0.63 -1.35 2.43
N VAL A 75 1.54 -2.33 2.46
CA VAL A 75 2.58 -2.42 3.50
C VAL A 75 3.51 -1.22 3.42
N GLY A 76 4.04 -0.88 2.23
CA GLY A 76 4.87 0.31 2.04
C GLY A 76 4.13 1.60 2.41
N THR A 77 2.85 1.69 2.05
CA THR A 77 2.00 2.81 2.47
C THR A 77 1.81 2.86 3.99
N GLY A 78 1.58 1.70 4.63
CA GLY A 78 1.49 1.60 6.08
C GLY A 78 2.76 2.05 6.79
N LEU A 79 3.94 1.63 6.30
CA LEU A 79 5.22 2.12 6.84
C LEU A 79 5.38 3.63 6.67
N TRP A 80 4.92 4.18 5.54
CA TRP A 80 4.90 5.62 5.33
C TRP A 80 3.98 6.33 6.33
N LEU A 81 2.80 5.78 6.64
CA LEU A 81 1.92 6.33 7.68
C LEU A 81 2.60 6.36 9.05
N TRP A 82 3.34 5.31 9.40
CA TRP A 82 4.16 5.28 10.63
C TRP A 82 5.27 6.33 10.62
N LEU A 83 5.95 6.52 9.49
CA LEU A 83 6.99 7.55 9.34
C LEU A 83 6.40 8.96 9.53
N VAL A 84 5.25 9.24 8.92
CA VAL A 84 4.54 10.52 9.09
C VAL A 84 4.09 10.70 10.53
N ALA A 85 3.48 9.67 11.14
CA ALA A 85 3.05 9.73 12.54
C ALA A 85 4.23 9.99 13.50
N ALA A 86 5.39 9.36 13.26
CA ALA A 86 6.60 9.57 14.03
C ALA A 86 7.11 11.01 13.90
N ALA A 87 7.12 11.57 12.68
CA ALA A 87 7.58 12.94 12.42
C ALA A 87 6.76 14.01 13.16
N PHE A 88 5.46 13.77 13.38
CA PHE A 88 4.58 14.70 14.11
C PHE A 88 4.54 14.44 15.62
N ARG A 89 5.07 13.33 16.11
CA ARG A 89 5.06 12.96 17.55
C ARG A 89 6.41 13.12 18.23
N VAL A 90 7.49 12.92 17.48
CA VAL A 90 8.85 13.14 17.95
C VAL A 90 9.30 14.48 17.37
N PRO A 91 9.90 15.39 18.18
CA PRO A 91 10.35 16.70 17.71
C PRO A 91 11.60 16.57 16.81
N LEU A 92 11.41 16.03 15.61
CA LEU A 92 12.42 15.84 14.57
C LEU A 92 12.13 16.82 13.42
N PRO A 93 12.49 18.12 13.57
CA PRO A 93 12.12 19.14 12.60
C PRO A 93 12.62 18.82 11.20
N THR A 94 13.82 18.24 11.08
CA THR A 94 14.39 17.81 9.79
C THR A 94 13.55 16.75 9.09
N LEU A 95 12.95 15.81 9.82
CA LEU A 95 12.10 14.78 9.22
C LEU A 95 10.76 15.37 8.77
N ALA A 96 10.17 16.26 9.58
CA ALA A 96 8.93 16.94 9.24
C ALA A 96 9.10 17.84 8.01
N GLU A 97 10.21 18.59 7.95
CA GLU A 97 10.55 19.43 6.79
C GLU A 97 10.76 18.58 5.53
N TRP A 98 11.54 17.50 5.64
CA TRP A 98 11.77 16.59 4.52
C TRP A 98 10.46 15.95 4.01
N LEU A 99 9.57 15.52 4.90
CA LEU A 99 8.25 14.99 4.53
C LEU A 99 7.36 16.07 3.91
N GLY A 100 7.42 17.31 4.41
CA GLY A 100 6.68 18.44 3.85
C GLY A 100 7.14 18.80 2.43
N GLN A 101 8.45 18.72 2.16
CA GLN A 101 9.02 18.98 0.84
C GLN A 101 8.77 17.84 -0.16
N THR A 102 8.79 16.60 0.32
CA THR A 102 8.67 15.41 -0.55
C THR A 102 7.23 14.95 -0.77
N GLN A 103 6.32 15.18 0.19
CA GLN A 103 4.91 14.76 0.09
C GLN A 103 4.75 13.32 -0.42
N ALA A 104 3.97 13.11 -1.50
CA ALA A 104 3.70 11.81 -2.11
C ALA A 104 4.96 11.10 -2.64
N PHE A 105 6.06 11.81 -2.92
CA PHE A 105 7.32 11.17 -3.32
C PHE A 105 7.82 10.20 -2.25
N SER A 106 7.82 10.62 -0.98
CA SER A 106 8.30 9.78 0.13
C SER A 106 7.45 8.52 0.33
N LEU A 107 6.14 8.61 0.04
CA LEU A 107 5.23 7.47 0.02
C LEU A 107 5.68 6.43 -1.02
N PHE A 108 5.86 6.85 -2.28
CA PHE A 108 6.25 5.92 -3.34
C PHE A 108 7.67 5.41 -3.17
N LEU A 109 8.56 6.18 -2.55
CA LEU A 109 9.90 5.72 -2.20
C LEU A 109 9.84 4.53 -1.22
N LEU A 110 9.03 4.62 -0.17
CA LEU A 110 8.84 3.50 0.76
C LEU A 110 8.12 2.31 0.11
N VAL A 111 7.14 2.56 -0.76
CA VAL A 111 6.49 1.51 -1.55
C VAL A 111 7.49 0.79 -2.47
N LEU A 112 8.43 1.52 -3.08
CA LEU A 112 9.50 0.97 -3.90
C LEU A 112 10.49 0.14 -3.06
N ILE A 113 10.91 0.65 -1.89
CA ILE A 113 11.80 -0.08 -0.97
C ILE A 113 11.15 -1.39 -0.52
N VAL A 114 9.90 -1.34 -0.06
CA VAL A 114 9.15 -2.56 0.32
C VAL A 114 9.00 -3.50 -0.87
N GLY A 115 8.74 -2.98 -2.07
CA GLY A 115 8.65 -3.79 -3.27
C GLY A 115 9.97 -4.46 -3.64
N PHE A 116 11.09 -3.77 -3.48
CA PHE A 116 12.41 -4.31 -3.73
C PHE A 116 12.72 -5.44 -2.74
N LEU A 117 12.55 -5.17 -1.44
CA LEU A 117 12.73 -6.16 -0.38
C LEU A 117 11.80 -7.38 -0.56
N SER A 118 10.54 -7.14 -0.90
CA SER A 118 9.58 -8.23 -1.17
C SER A 118 9.97 -9.05 -2.39
N THR A 119 10.54 -8.43 -3.43
CA THR A 119 10.98 -9.14 -4.63
C THR A 119 12.14 -10.10 -4.36
N ILE A 120 13.05 -9.72 -3.47
CA ILE A 120 14.23 -10.54 -3.14
C ILE A 120 13.99 -11.54 -2.01
N SER A 121 13.18 -11.18 -1.02
CA SER A 121 13.05 -11.95 0.23
C SER A 121 11.75 -12.75 0.34
N SER A 122 10.70 -12.41 -0.40
CA SER A 122 9.40 -13.08 -0.30
C SER A 122 9.19 -14.08 -1.43
N PRO A 123 8.71 -15.31 -1.15
CA PRO A 123 8.33 -16.25 -2.20
C PRO A 123 7.14 -15.74 -3.04
N TYR A 124 6.38 -14.76 -2.54
CA TYR A 124 5.26 -14.13 -3.24
C TYR A 124 5.66 -12.89 -4.04
N GLY A 125 6.93 -12.46 -3.94
CA GLY A 125 7.47 -11.28 -4.61
C GLY A 125 6.77 -9.97 -4.22
N TYR A 126 7.05 -8.91 -5.00
CA TYR A 126 6.32 -7.65 -4.88
C TYR A 126 4.87 -7.75 -5.35
N ILE A 127 4.57 -8.70 -6.23
CA ILE A 127 3.23 -8.91 -6.73
C ILE A 127 2.25 -9.39 -5.64
N GLY A 128 2.75 -10.08 -4.60
CA GLY A 128 1.95 -10.46 -3.43
C GLY A 128 0.85 -11.49 -3.72
N CYS A 129 1.08 -12.40 -4.67
CA CYS A 129 0.12 -13.41 -5.11
C CYS A 129 0.72 -14.82 -5.03
N ARG A 130 -0.14 -15.83 -4.86
CA ARG A 130 0.30 -17.23 -4.84
C ARG A 130 0.37 -17.75 -6.29
N SER A 131 1.46 -18.38 -6.68
CA SER A 131 1.59 -19.03 -7.98
C SER A 131 2.59 -20.18 -7.87
N PRO A 132 2.38 -21.30 -8.58
CA PRO A 132 3.38 -22.36 -8.69
C PRO A 132 4.59 -21.94 -9.55
N ASP A 133 4.48 -20.91 -10.38
CA ASP A 133 5.55 -20.44 -11.26
C ASP A 133 6.33 -19.27 -10.65
N ALA A 134 7.45 -19.60 -9.99
CA ALA A 134 8.36 -18.62 -9.39
C ALA A 134 8.98 -17.66 -10.42
N ARG A 135 9.19 -18.09 -11.68
CA ARG A 135 9.75 -17.23 -12.73
C ARG A 135 8.73 -16.15 -13.11
N TRP A 136 7.46 -16.52 -13.20
CA TRP A 136 6.38 -15.56 -13.41
C TRP A 136 6.29 -14.55 -12.26
N ILE A 137 6.32 -14.99 -11.00
CA ILE A 137 6.30 -14.10 -9.82
C ILE A 137 7.43 -13.07 -9.91
N ARG A 138 8.66 -13.50 -10.24
CA ARG A 138 9.82 -12.62 -10.35
C ARG A 138 9.65 -11.60 -11.49
N ARG A 139 9.22 -12.04 -12.69
CA ARG A 139 9.00 -11.12 -13.82
C ARG A 139 7.90 -10.11 -13.54
N ALA A 140 6.77 -10.56 -12.99
CA ALA A 140 5.67 -9.68 -12.60
C ALA A 140 6.09 -8.67 -11.52
N SER A 141 6.88 -9.12 -10.54
CA SER A 141 7.43 -8.27 -9.48
C SER A 141 8.41 -7.23 -10.02
N LEU A 142 9.29 -7.61 -10.95
CA LEU A 142 10.20 -6.68 -11.63
C LEU A 142 9.45 -5.65 -12.49
N GLY A 143 8.40 -6.08 -13.20
CA GLY A 143 7.53 -5.16 -13.95
C GLY A 143 6.82 -4.16 -13.03
N LEU A 144 6.30 -4.63 -11.89
CA LEU A 144 5.66 -3.76 -10.91
C LEU A 144 6.68 -2.84 -10.21
N LEU A 145 7.91 -3.31 -9.96
CA LEU A 145 9.02 -2.48 -9.45
C LEU A 145 9.36 -1.35 -10.42
N GLY A 146 9.47 -1.65 -11.72
CA GLY A 146 9.68 -0.63 -12.76
C GLY A 146 8.56 0.41 -12.76
N LEU A 147 7.30 -0.04 -12.66
CA LEU A 147 6.15 0.86 -12.57
C LEU A 147 6.17 1.72 -11.28
N SER A 148 6.61 1.16 -10.15
CA SER A 148 6.81 1.94 -8.91
C SER A 148 7.95 2.94 -9.03
N GLY A 149 9.02 2.63 -9.77
CA GLY A 149 10.07 3.59 -10.11
C GLY A 149 9.51 4.77 -10.91
N LEU A 150 8.67 4.50 -11.92
CA LEU A 150 7.97 5.55 -12.65
C LEU A 150 7.01 6.35 -11.76
N ALA A 151 6.32 5.70 -10.82
CA ALA A 151 5.45 6.36 -9.85
C ALA A 151 6.23 7.31 -8.92
N VAL A 152 7.45 6.95 -8.51
CA VAL A 152 8.36 7.83 -7.74
C VAL A 152 8.72 9.08 -8.54
N LEU A 153 9.15 8.91 -9.80
CA LEU A 153 9.50 10.03 -10.69
C LEU A 153 8.27 10.93 -10.95
N TRP A 154 7.11 10.33 -11.18
CA TRP A 154 5.85 11.03 -11.36
C TRP A 154 5.48 11.84 -10.12
N ALA A 155 5.54 11.23 -8.94
CA ALA A 155 5.23 11.89 -7.68
C ALA A 155 6.19 13.04 -7.37
N TRP A 156 7.45 12.96 -7.80
CA TRP A 156 8.41 14.07 -7.69
C TRP A 156 8.01 15.26 -8.56
N TRP A 157 7.59 14.99 -9.81
CA TRP A 157 7.17 16.01 -10.77
C TRP A 157 5.88 16.71 -10.35
N PHE A 158 4.90 15.94 -9.87
CA PHE A 158 3.60 16.43 -9.41
C PHE A 158 3.52 16.59 -7.89
N ARG A 159 4.64 16.81 -7.21
CA ARG A 159 4.70 16.88 -5.73
C ARG A 159 3.87 18.00 -5.10
N HIS A 160 3.42 18.98 -5.90
CA HIS A 160 2.57 20.08 -5.45
C HIS A 160 1.06 19.79 -5.62
N ASP A 161 0.71 18.69 -6.30
CA ASP A 161 -0.68 18.26 -6.49
C ASP A 161 -0.86 16.86 -5.89
N LEU A 162 -1.54 16.80 -4.73
CA LEU A 162 -1.78 15.55 -4.00
C LEU A 162 -2.58 14.52 -4.82
N ARG A 163 -3.48 14.97 -5.71
CA ARG A 163 -4.34 14.07 -6.50
C ARG A 163 -3.54 13.45 -7.63
N LEU A 164 -2.82 14.27 -8.39
CA LEU A 164 -2.01 13.81 -9.52
C LEU A 164 -0.74 13.10 -9.06
N GLY A 165 -0.05 13.63 -8.05
CA GLY A 165 1.21 13.09 -7.54
C GLY A 165 1.02 11.88 -6.62
N GLY A 166 -0.11 11.79 -5.89
CA GLY A 166 -0.40 10.71 -4.94
C GLY A 166 -1.44 9.71 -5.45
N GLY A 167 -2.67 10.18 -5.63
CA GLY A 167 -3.83 9.32 -5.87
C GLY A 167 -3.73 8.49 -7.16
N LEU A 168 -3.43 9.15 -8.29
CA LEU A 168 -3.37 8.49 -9.60
C LEU A 168 -2.32 7.36 -9.67
N PRO A 169 -1.02 7.59 -9.37
CA PRO A 169 -0.01 6.54 -9.40
C PRO A 169 -0.32 5.39 -8.41
N PHE A 170 -0.92 5.69 -7.26
CA PHE A 170 -1.34 4.68 -6.30
C PHE A 170 -2.42 3.75 -6.87
N ILE A 171 -3.42 4.31 -7.56
CA ILE A 171 -4.46 3.55 -8.26
C ILE A 171 -3.84 2.68 -9.36
N VAL A 172 -2.98 3.28 -10.20
CA VAL A 172 -2.32 2.58 -11.30
C VAL A 172 -1.51 1.38 -10.79
N LEU A 173 -0.72 1.54 -9.73
CA LEU A 173 0.04 0.44 -9.13
C LEU A 173 -0.86 -0.69 -8.60
N ASN A 174 -1.92 -0.36 -7.88
CA ASN A 174 -2.83 -1.36 -7.33
C ASN A 174 -3.61 -2.09 -8.43
N VAL A 175 -4.06 -1.38 -9.46
CA VAL A 175 -4.73 -1.96 -10.62
C VAL A 175 -3.78 -2.86 -11.42
N ALA A 176 -2.56 -2.39 -11.70
CA ALA A 176 -1.54 -3.17 -12.41
C ALA A 176 -1.21 -4.48 -11.68
N ARG A 177 -0.98 -4.41 -10.36
CA ARG A 177 -0.79 -5.61 -9.51
C ARG A 177 -1.96 -6.57 -9.67
N ARG A 178 -3.20 -6.07 -9.54
CA ARG A 178 -4.41 -6.89 -9.58
C ARG A 178 -4.65 -7.54 -10.95
N VAL A 179 -4.42 -6.80 -12.03
CA VAL A 179 -4.53 -7.31 -13.41
C VAL A 179 -3.49 -8.39 -13.66
N ALA A 180 -2.25 -8.17 -13.24
CA ALA A 180 -1.20 -9.17 -13.37
C ALA A 180 -1.57 -10.48 -12.64
N CYS A 181 -2.04 -10.42 -11.39
CA CYS A 181 -2.49 -11.62 -10.69
C CYS A 181 -3.66 -12.34 -11.37
N ARG A 182 -4.59 -11.60 -12.03
CA ARG A 182 -5.74 -12.19 -12.72
C ARG A 182 -5.38 -12.91 -14.01
N ARG A 183 -4.38 -12.41 -14.75
CA ARG A 183 -3.95 -13.02 -16.01
C ARG A 183 -3.31 -14.39 -15.84
N HIS A 184 -2.71 -14.66 -14.68
CA HIS A 184 -2.05 -15.94 -14.42
C HIS A 184 -2.99 -17.03 -13.88
N THR A 185 -4.12 -16.64 -13.29
CA THR A 185 -5.15 -17.58 -12.79
C THR A 185 -6.15 -18.03 -13.86
N ARG A 186 -6.04 -17.52 -15.09
CA ARG A 186 -6.84 -17.91 -16.25
C ARG A 186 -5.99 -18.77 -17.15
#